data_AF-A0A8G2F4P2-F1
#
_entry.id   AF-A0A8G2F4P2-F1
#
_cell.length_a   1.000
_cell.length_b   1.000
_cell.length_c   1.000
_cell.angle_alpha   90.00
_cell.angle_beta   90.00
_cell.angle_gamma   90.00
#
_symmetry.space_group_name_H-M   'P 1'
#
loop_
_entity.id
_entity.type
_entity.pdbx_description
1 polymer ?
#
loop_
_entity_poly.entity_id
_entity_poly.type
_entity_poly.pdbx_seq_one_letter_code
_entity_poly.pdbx_strand_id
1 'polypeptide(L)'
;MADMDGSGSSGKIFGFFLAVLALAVMGAAVTFFLRPDLFSFGSVNPVAHVSIFPQEAAVGGGQWRLLSQWHGAGDLHEAGNLYRVEFKPIPGWETPPPVVLKKDETGARVEGVYKPVQYSTQTILELSGASTLASRLVPELAEFYLTNIGANEVRRIPGKSADEMTVEGVFYAAREIRAIEISGQGTAAGFSALKAGDCDIAMAVHKLSAVDAKIFGEGVITAQSEHRLGMDAVAVLVHKDNPVPSLTIEQVGGIFSGEISNWEQVGGPSAPIKVFVLRENFATRRFVKDFFLNGKDFVTSARVVDIHEMLPELVSQDPWAIGFSSITMANQCREMPLKPGADSDAVAPTPDSIRKLVYPAGRNLYLYLRATTDNVYARDFIRVALGPVGQEVVKKFGFVRNSEVVGDASSADRDTPLDGSQSSFAQLPATEPPPVLKAPPLKSLPPLVQFDGEAVPESARRTVLQDYLDGVYGAQKLPFVFRFESGNLELDEQGGRDLARIVAMMKEPKNSGKTIVLVGYSDSVGAYASNLAVSRKRAEAVAEALGKRRLQDIVVLAAGEEGAVDRNDIRAGREKNRRVEIWIK
;
A
#
# COMPACT_ATOMS: atom_id res chain seq x y z
N MET A 1 12.35 -64.86 74.58
CA MET A 1 11.29 -65.32 75.52
C MET A 1 9.98 -65.09 74.78
N ALA A 2 9.57 -66.05 73.95
CA ALA A 2 8.54 -67.08 74.23
C ALA A 2 7.11 -66.48 74.19
N ASP A 3 6.08 -67.04 73.54
CA ASP A 3 5.91 -68.12 72.56
C ASP A 3 4.43 -68.06 72.07
N MET A 4 4.16 -68.67 70.91
CA MET A 4 2.92 -69.33 70.42
C MET A 4 1.58 -68.61 70.06
N ASP A 5 1.19 -68.85 68.79
CA ASP A 5 -0.06 -69.38 68.22
C ASP A 5 -1.42 -68.65 68.23
N GLY A 6 -2.02 -68.58 67.02
CA GLY A 6 -3.42 -68.99 66.83
C GLY A 6 -4.36 -68.15 65.95
N SER A 7 -4.46 -68.54 64.67
CA SER A 7 -5.66 -68.48 63.78
C SER A 7 -6.09 -67.17 63.11
N GLY A 8 -6.39 -67.22 61.80
CA GLY A 8 -7.27 -66.25 61.14
C GLY A 8 -7.06 -65.92 59.65
N SER A 9 -7.40 -66.86 58.77
CA SER A 9 -7.97 -66.63 57.42
C SER A 9 -7.19 -65.79 56.38
N SER A 10 -6.53 -66.50 55.47
CA SER A 10 -5.93 -66.02 54.22
C SER A 10 -6.99 -65.56 53.21
N GLY A 11 -7.19 -64.25 53.14
CA GLY A 11 -7.88 -63.58 52.03
C GLY A 11 -6.87 -63.03 51.03
N LYS A 12 -7.10 -63.38 49.76
CA LYS A 12 -6.67 -62.74 48.50
C LYS A 12 -5.78 -63.62 47.61
N ILE A 13 -6.14 -63.58 46.33
CA ILE A 13 -5.41 -64.03 45.14
C ILE A 13 -5.66 -65.49 44.75
N PHE A 14 -6.86 -65.79 44.25
CA PHE A 14 -7.06 -66.69 43.08
C PHE A 14 -8.54 -66.65 42.68
N GLY A 15 -8.88 -65.89 41.65
CA GLY A 15 -10.29 -65.79 41.23
C GLY A 15 -10.54 -64.63 40.29
N PHE A 16 -9.80 -64.54 39.19
CA PHE A 16 -10.18 -63.63 38.10
C PHE A 16 -9.85 -64.12 36.69
N PHE A 17 -9.26 -65.29 36.49
CA PHE A 17 -8.99 -65.74 35.13
C PHE A 17 -9.49 -67.16 34.89
N LEU A 18 -10.42 -67.23 33.94
CA LEU A 18 -10.88 -68.37 33.17
C LEU A 18 -11.77 -69.38 33.89
N ALA A 19 -13.05 -69.33 33.55
CA ALA A 19 -13.64 -70.22 32.54
C ALA A 19 -15.15 -70.28 32.85
N VAL A 20 -16.02 -69.60 32.10
CA VAL A 20 -16.44 -70.05 30.77
C VAL A 20 -16.50 -71.57 30.72
N LEU A 21 -17.60 -72.16 31.19
CA LEU A 21 -18.50 -72.95 30.36
C LEU A 21 -19.60 -73.56 31.24
N ALA A 22 -20.79 -73.65 30.65
CA ALA A 22 -21.82 -74.63 30.95
C ALA A 22 -22.81 -74.34 32.11
N LEU A 23 -23.95 -73.83 31.64
CA LEU A 23 -25.32 -74.31 31.94
C LEU A 23 -26.00 -73.89 33.25
N ALA A 24 -26.94 -72.95 33.02
CA ALA A 24 -28.37 -73.11 33.24
C ALA A 24 -28.88 -73.17 34.69
N VAL A 25 -29.74 -72.20 35.05
CA VAL A 25 -31.20 -72.42 35.24
C VAL A 25 -31.82 -71.14 35.87
N MET A 26 -32.99 -70.76 35.34
CA MET A 26 -33.97 -69.73 35.78
C MET A 26 -33.60 -68.24 35.57
N GLY A 27 -34.35 -67.40 34.85
CA GLY A 27 -35.70 -67.52 34.27
C GLY A 27 -36.59 -66.34 34.71
N ALA A 28 -36.66 -65.28 33.88
CA ALA A 28 -37.76 -64.29 33.69
C ALA A 28 -37.19 -63.05 32.95
N ALA A 29 -37.14 -63.02 31.61
CA ALA A 29 -38.19 -62.52 30.70
C ALA A 29 -38.34 -60.98 30.66
N VAL A 30 -37.81 -60.32 29.62
CA VAL A 30 -38.55 -59.39 28.73
C VAL A 30 -37.87 -59.37 27.35
N THR A 31 -38.71 -59.57 26.34
CA THR A 31 -38.46 -59.74 24.90
C THR A 31 -37.97 -58.47 24.20
N PHE A 32 -36.87 -58.55 23.45
CA PHE A 32 -36.62 -57.67 22.30
C PHE A 32 -36.55 -58.54 21.04
N PHE A 33 -37.53 -58.38 20.15
CA PHE A 33 -37.53 -58.98 18.82
C PHE A 33 -36.38 -58.40 17.99
N LEU A 34 -35.44 -59.26 17.61
CA LEU A 34 -34.53 -59.05 16.50
C LEU A 34 -35.35 -58.79 15.23
N ARG A 35 -35.22 -57.59 14.64
CA ARG A 35 -35.42 -57.45 13.19
C ARG A 35 -34.16 -57.96 12.48
N PRO A 36 -34.26 -58.84 11.48
CA PRO A 36 -33.11 -59.27 10.67
C PRO A 36 -32.53 -58.16 9.77
N ASP A 37 -33.13 -56.98 9.74
CA ASP A 37 -32.83 -55.90 8.78
C ASP A 37 -31.62 -55.03 9.17
N LEU A 38 -31.02 -55.25 10.36
CA LEU A 38 -30.02 -54.33 10.95
C LEU A 38 -28.55 -54.66 10.64
N PHE A 39 -28.27 -55.63 9.78
CA PHE A 39 -26.92 -55.90 9.28
C PHE A 39 -26.86 -55.84 7.75
N SER A 40 -27.24 -54.69 7.21
CA SER A 40 -26.68 -54.19 5.95
C SER A 40 -25.64 -53.13 6.32
N PHE A 41 -24.38 -53.54 6.51
CA PHE A 41 -23.24 -52.63 6.41
C PHE A 41 -22.97 -52.37 4.92
N GLY A 42 -23.93 -51.77 4.23
CA GLY A 42 -23.68 -51.10 2.97
C GLY A 42 -23.18 -49.69 3.28
N SER A 43 -21.97 -49.36 2.86
CA SER A 43 -21.45 -47.99 2.86
C SER A 43 -22.34 -47.14 1.95
N VAL A 44 -23.27 -46.39 2.54
CA VAL A 44 -24.11 -45.46 1.79
C VAL A 44 -23.35 -44.13 1.67
N ASN A 45 -22.93 -43.80 0.45
CA ASN A 45 -22.11 -42.61 0.17
C ASN A 45 -23.02 -41.41 -0.17
N PRO A 46 -23.12 -40.38 0.69
CA PRO A 46 -24.05 -39.29 0.47
C PRO A 46 -23.60 -38.29 -0.61
N VAL A 47 -22.29 -38.14 -0.85
CA VAL A 47 -21.74 -37.23 -1.87
C VAL A 47 -21.04 -38.03 -2.96
N ALA A 48 -21.39 -37.80 -4.23
CA ALA A 48 -20.69 -38.37 -5.38
C ALA A 48 -19.71 -37.39 -6.03
N HIS A 49 -20.02 -36.09 -6.03
CA HIS A 49 -19.20 -35.08 -6.70
C HIS A 49 -19.45 -33.67 -6.13
N VAL A 50 -18.40 -32.85 -6.06
CA VAL A 50 -18.49 -31.43 -5.68
C VAL A 50 -17.90 -30.55 -6.78
N SER A 51 -18.71 -29.66 -7.33
CA SER A 51 -18.33 -28.71 -8.37
C SER A 51 -18.24 -27.30 -7.81
N ILE A 52 -17.30 -26.49 -8.31
CA ILE A 52 -17.15 -25.08 -7.96
C ILE A 52 -17.37 -24.23 -9.21
N PHE A 53 -18.23 -23.21 -9.09
CA PHE A 53 -18.57 -22.29 -10.15
C PHE A 53 -18.45 -20.83 -9.67
N PRO A 54 -18.18 -19.88 -10.57
CA PRO A 54 -17.77 -20.10 -11.97
C PRO A 54 -16.30 -20.60 -12.03
N GLN A 55 -15.83 -21.00 -13.21
CA GLN A 55 -14.52 -21.65 -13.35
C GLN A 55 -13.36 -20.75 -12.89
N GLU A 56 -13.53 -19.44 -12.99
CA GLU A 56 -12.58 -18.44 -12.49
C GLU A 56 -12.40 -18.50 -10.98
N ALA A 57 -13.46 -18.81 -10.22
CA ALA A 57 -13.36 -19.01 -8.77
C ALA A 57 -12.64 -20.33 -8.43
N ALA A 58 -12.87 -21.39 -9.22
CA ALA A 58 -12.14 -22.64 -9.07
C ALA A 58 -10.64 -22.47 -9.34
N VAL A 59 -10.26 -21.73 -10.39
CA VAL A 59 -8.86 -21.39 -10.72
C VAL A 59 -8.27 -20.41 -9.71
N GLY A 60 -9.07 -19.49 -9.16
CA GLY A 60 -8.70 -18.50 -8.15
C GLY A 60 -8.45 -19.07 -6.75
N GLY A 61 -8.36 -20.40 -6.59
CA GLY A 61 -8.07 -21.05 -5.32
C GLY A 61 -9.31 -21.55 -4.57
N GLY A 62 -10.46 -21.62 -5.24
CA GLY A 62 -11.68 -22.23 -4.71
C GLY A 62 -11.48 -23.69 -4.37
N GLN A 63 -11.79 -24.04 -3.13
CA GLN A 63 -11.67 -25.38 -2.58
C GLN A 63 -12.89 -25.72 -1.74
N TRP A 64 -13.09 -27.01 -1.50
CA TRP A 64 -14.13 -27.51 -0.61
C TRP A 64 -13.55 -28.50 0.41
N ARG A 65 -14.25 -28.71 1.53
CA ARG A 65 -13.86 -29.69 2.54
C ARG A 65 -15.08 -30.31 3.22
N LEU A 66 -14.90 -31.53 3.72
CA LEU A 66 -15.87 -32.24 4.56
C LEU A 66 -15.54 -32.12 6.05
N LEU A 67 -14.25 -31.98 6.37
CA LEU A 67 -13.71 -31.87 7.73
C LEU A 67 -12.50 -30.92 7.75
N SER A 68 -11.28 -31.46 7.76
CA SER A 68 -10.05 -30.68 7.97
C SER A 68 -9.21 -30.46 6.71
N GLN A 69 -9.43 -31.24 5.64
CA GLN A 69 -8.61 -31.21 4.42
C GLN A 69 -9.36 -30.52 3.27
N TRP A 70 -8.67 -29.62 2.57
CA TRP A 70 -9.17 -28.92 1.40
C TRP A 70 -8.91 -29.71 0.12
N HIS A 71 -9.92 -29.77 -0.75
CA HIS A 71 -9.92 -30.43 -2.05
C HIS A 71 -10.21 -29.41 -3.16
N GLY A 72 -9.63 -29.63 -4.35
CA GLY A 72 -9.83 -28.82 -5.54
C GLY A 72 -11.19 -29.09 -6.21
N ALA A 73 -11.53 -28.26 -7.21
CA ALA A 73 -12.75 -28.43 -7.99
C ALA A 73 -12.68 -29.73 -8.83
N GLY A 74 -13.67 -30.61 -8.65
CA GLY A 74 -13.75 -31.87 -9.39
C GLY A 74 -12.99 -33.06 -8.79
N ASP A 75 -12.32 -32.88 -7.65
CA ASP A 75 -11.67 -33.98 -6.94
C ASP A 75 -12.70 -35.02 -6.49
N LEU A 76 -12.44 -36.30 -6.79
CA LEU A 76 -13.20 -37.43 -6.30
C LEU A 76 -12.74 -37.78 -4.88
N HIS A 77 -13.69 -37.97 -3.97
CA HIS A 77 -13.41 -38.43 -2.62
C HIS A 77 -14.14 -39.76 -2.36
N GLU A 78 -13.42 -40.79 -1.94
CA GLU A 78 -14.04 -42.04 -1.45
C GLU A 78 -14.62 -41.78 -0.05
N ALA A 79 -15.95 -41.81 0.05
CA ALA A 79 -16.69 -41.27 1.19
C ALA A 79 -16.80 -42.23 2.39
N GLY A 80 -16.69 -41.65 3.58
CA GLY A 80 -17.29 -42.16 4.82
C GLY A 80 -18.64 -41.48 5.11
N ASN A 81 -19.23 -41.75 6.28
CA ASN A 81 -20.53 -41.18 6.69
C ASN A 81 -20.43 -39.69 7.05
N LEU A 82 -20.71 -38.73 6.15
CA LEU A 82 -20.72 -37.30 6.52
C LEU A 82 -21.65 -36.38 5.70
N TYR A 83 -22.09 -35.31 6.37
CA TYR A 83 -23.30 -34.52 6.09
C TYR A 83 -23.08 -33.00 5.93
N ARG A 84 -21.85 -32.48 5.89
CA ARG A 84 -21.61 -31.03 5.70
C ARG A 84 -20.42 -30.77 4.78
N VAL A 85 -20.65 -30.01 3.71
CA VAL A 85 -19.64 -29.55 2.75
C VAL A 85 -19.40 -28.07 2.98
N GLU A 86 -18.16 -27.67 3.25
CA GLU A 86 -17.75 -26.27 3.40
C GLU A 86 -16.91 -25.82 2.21
N PHE A 87 -16.96 -24.52 1.91
CA PHE A 87 -16.26 -23.89 0.80
C PHE A 87 -15.23 -22.88 1.31
N LYS A 88 -14.07 -22.81 0.67
CA LYS A 88 -12.94 -21.97 1.08
C LYS A 88 -13.15 -20.51 0.69
N PRO A 89 -13.02 -19.54 1.61
CA PRO A 89 -13.07 -18.13 1.22
C PRO A 89 -11.98 -17.76 0.20
N ILE A 90 -12.38 -17.00 -0.83
CA ILE A 90 -11.49 -16.51 -1.89
C ILE A 90 -11.57 -14.98 -1.91
N PRO A 91 -10.45 -14.24 -1.90
CA PRO A 91 -10.45 -12.80 -2.10
C PRO A 91 -11.20 -12.39 -3.39
N GLY A 92 -12.08 -11.40 -3.30
CA GLY A 92 -12.89 -10.97 -4.45
C GLY A 92 -14.14 -11.80 -4.73
N TRP A 93 -14.41 -12.86 -3.95
CA TRP A 93 -15.60 -13.71 -4.12
C TRP A 93 -16.39 -13.90 -2.82
N GLU A 94 -17.71 -13.79 -2.90
CA GLU A 94 -18.63 -14.23 -1.86
C GLU A 94 -18.61 -15.76 -1.81
N THR A 95 -18.28 -16.28 -0.64
CA THR A 95 -18.16 -17.72 -0.42
C THR A 95 -19.56 -18.34 -0.37
N PRO A 96 -19.81 -19.45 -1.09
CA PRO A 96 -21.07 -20.16 -1.00
C PRO A 96 -21.32 -20.63 0.44
N PRO A 97 -22.57 -20.61 0.92
CA PRO A 97 -22.88 -21.16 2.23
C PRO A 97 -22.58 -22.67 2.27
N PRO A 98 -22.22 -23.23 3.44
CA PRO A 98 -22.02 -24.67 3.59
C PRO A 98 -23.29 -25.45 3.23
N VAL A 99 -23.13 -26.57 2.53
CA VAL A 99 -24.24 -27.44 2.15
C VAL A 99 -24.32 -28.61 3.12
N VAL A 100 -25.50 -28.82 3.72
CA VAL A 100 -25.77 -29.93 4.64
C VAL A 100 -26.64 -30.96 3.94
N LEU A 101 -26.21 -32.22 3.95
CA LEU A 101 -26.91 -33.34 3.32
C LEU A 101 -27.63 -34.18 4.36
N LYS A 102 -28.72 -34.85 3.96
CA LYS A 102 -29.46 -35.77 4.84
C LYS A 102 -28.99 -37.22 4.71
N LYS A 103 -29.29 -38.03 5.72
CA LYS A 103 -28.85 -39.44 5.86
C LYS A 103 -29.29 -40.37 4.75
N ASP A 104 -30.37 -40.03 4.07
CA ASP A 104 -31.02 -40.75 2.99
C ASP A 104 -30.67 -40.21 1.58
N GLU A 105 -29.95 -39.09 1.49
CA GLU A 105 -29.55 -38.48 0.22
C GLU A 105 -28.24 -39.12 -0.27
N THR A 106 -28.36 -40.16 -1.09
CA THR A 106 -27.22 -40.95 -1.60
C THR A 106 -26.80 -40.46 -2.99
N GLY A 107 -25.50 -40.35 -3.25
CA GLY A 107 -24.96 -39.91 -4.53
C GLY A 107 -25.22 -38.43 -4.89
N ALA A 108 -25.44 -37.56 -3.90
CA ALA A 108 -25.71 -36.14 -4.12
C ALA A 108 -24.55 -35.45 -4.85
N ARG A 109 -24.90 -34.53 -5.76
CA ARG A 109 -23.97 -33.59 -6.39
C ARG A 109 -24.10 -32.25 -5.68
N VAL A 110 -22.99 -31.71 -5.23
CA VAL A 110 -22.97 -30.44 -4.49
C VAL A 110 -22.30 -29.38 -5.34
N GLU A 111 -22.93 -28.22 -5.48
CA GLU A 111 -22.41 -27.10 -6.25
C GLU A 111 -22.09 -25.92 -5.34
N GLY A 112 -20.84 -25.46 -5.36
CA GLY A 112 -20.39 -24.23 -4.71
C GLY A 112 -20.35 -23.08 -5.71
N VAL A 113 -21.37 -22.23 -5.69
CA VAL A 113 -21.47 -21.07 -6.59
C VAL A 113 -20.94 -19.82 -5.90
N TYR A 114 -19.70 -19.44 -6.20
CA TYR A 114 -19.08 -18.20 -5.76
C TYR A 114 -19.61 -17.04 -6.59
N LYS A 115 -19.93 -15.92 -5.93
CA LYS A 115 -20.36 -14.69 -6.62
C LYS A 115 -19.26 -13.64 -6.52
N PRO A 116 -18.97 -12.86 -7.57
CA PRO A 116 -18.02 -11.76 -7.45
C PRO A 116 -18.47 -10.80 -6.36
N VAL A 117 -17.57 -10.42 -5.45
CA VAL A 117 -17.86 -9.37 -4.46
C VAL A 117 -18.04 -8.07 -5.21
N GLN A 118 -19.18 -7.41 -5.03
CA GLN A 118 -19.37 -6.04 -5.47
C GLN A 118 -18.69 -5.12 -4.47
N TYR A 119 -17.70 -4.37 -4.96
CA TYR A 119 -17.07 -3.31 -4.20
C TYR A 119 -17.74 -1.99 -4.50
N SER A 120 -18.03 -1.21 -3.47
CA SER A 120 -18.36 0.20 -3.65
C SER A 120 -17.06 0.97 -3.87
N THR A 121 -17.03 1.89 -4.83
CA THR A 121 -15.86 2.75 -5.07
C THR A 121 -16.12 4.14 -4.51
N GLN A 122 -15.15 4.68 -3.78
CA GLN A 122 -15.16 6.03 -3.27
C GLN A 122 -13.83 6.72 -3.60
N THR A 123 -13.89 7.87 -4.27
CA THR A 123 -12.73 8.78 -4.36
C THR A 123 -12.59 9.48 -3.01
N ILE A 124 -11.44 9.26 -2.35
CA ILE A 124 -11.14 9.81 -1.02
C ILE A 124 -10.23 11.03 -1.07
N LEU A 125 -9.53 11.22 -2.20
CA LEU A 125 -8.56 12.29 -2.38
C LEU A 125 -8.39 12.64 -3.87
N GLU A 126 -8.43 13.92 -4.18
CA GLU A 126 -8.14 14.45 -5.52
C GLU A 126 -6.94 15.40 -5.48
N LEU A 127 -5.91 15.11 -6.27
CA LEU A 127 -4.72 15.94 -6.42
C LEU A 127 -4.61 16.49 -7.84
N SER A 128 -4.36 17.79 -7.97
CA SER A 128 -4.17 18.44 -9.27
C SER A 128 -2.97 19.37 -9.26
N GLY A 129 -2.18 19.41 -10.33
CA GLY A 129 -1.13 20.42 -10.50
C GLY A 129 0.09 19.96 -11.27
N ALA A 130 1.28 20.22 -10.74
CA ALA A 130 2.55 20.00 -11.42
C ALA A 130 2.73 18.56 -11.92
N SER A 131 2.90 18.39 -13.24
CA SER A 131 2.98 17.06 -13.85
C SER A 131 4.23 16.27 -13.44
N THR A 132 5.32 16.94 -13.03
CA THR A 132 6.49 16.28 -12.42
C THR A 132 6.11 15.47 -11.17
N LEU A 133 5.20 16.01 -10.35
CA LEU A 133 4.70 15.33 -9.16
C LEU A 133 3.69 14.24 -9.55
N ALA A 134 2.76 14.57 -10.45
CA ALA A 134 1.68 13.69 -10.88
C ALA A 134 2.16 12.39 -11.57
N SER A 135 3.21 12.47 -12.39
CA SER A 135 3.69 11.33 -13.20
C SER A 135 4.61 10.36 -12.44
N ARG A 136 5.20 10.79 -11.31
CA ARG A 136 6.24 10.01 -10.62
C ARG A 136 6.05 9.92 -9.12
N LEU A 137 6.21 11.04 -8.41
CA LEU A 137 6.33 11.01 -6.96
C LEU A 137 4.99 10.78 -6.25
N VAL A 138 3.93 11.43 -6.70
CA VAL A 138 2.63 11.37 -6.01
C VAL A 138 1.93 10.02 -6.16
N PRO A 139 1.97 9.33 -7.31
CA PRO A 139 1.46 7.96 -7.41
C PRO A 139 2.10 7.02 -6.38
N GLU A 140 3.40 7.13 -6.17
CA GLU A 140 4.15 6.29 -5.21
C GLU A 140 3.74 6.58 -3.77
N LEU A 141 3.60 7.87 -3.44
CA LEU A 141 3.09 8.29 -2.14
C LEU A 141 1.64 7.86 -1.93
N ALA A 142 0.80 7.88 -2.98
CA ALA A 142 -0.59 7.42 -2.93
C ALA A 142 -0.68 5.90 -2.69
N GLU A 143 0.15 5.10 -3.35
CA GLU A 143 0.21 3.66 -3.09
C GLU A 143 0.67 3.33 -1.67
N PHE A 144 1.75 4.00 -1.25
CA PHE A 144 2.27 3.86 0.10
C PHE A 144 1.22 4.23 1.15
N TYR A 145 0.51 5.34 0.92
CA TYR A 145 -0.56 5.79 1.79
C TYR A 145 -1.74 4.81 1.86
N LEU A 146 -2.25 4.34 0.71
CA LEU A 146 -3.33 3.35 0.66
C LEU A 146 -2.96 2.05 1.38
N THR A 147 -1.72 1.61 1.22
CA THR A 147 -1.16 0.46 1.93
C THR A 147 -1.15 0.70 3.45
N ASN A 148 -0.71 1.88 3.88
CA ASN A 148 -0.63 2.22 5.30
C ASN A 148 -1.99 2.33 5.99
N ILE A 149 -3.01 2.81 5.27
CA ILE A 149 -4.37 2.90 5.81
C ILE A 149 -5.14 1.58 5.71
N GLY A 150 -4.50 0.51 5.22
CA GLY A 150 -5.00 -0.87 5.34
C GLY A 150 -5.46 -1.54 4.04
N ALA A 151 -5.20 -0.94 2.87
CA ALA A 151 -5.55 -1.57 1.59
C ALA A 151 -4.93 -2.99 1.50
N ASN A 152 -5.72 -3.96 1.06
CA ASN A 152 -5.28 -5.33 0.80
C ASN A 152 -4.46 -5.42 -0.48
N GLU A 153 -4.89 -4.66 -1.48
CA GLU A 153 -4.27 -4.55 -2.79
C GLU A 153 -4.27 -3.10 -3.20
N VAL A 154 -3.25 -2.69 -3.94
CA VAL A 154 -3.20 -1.37 -4.55
C VAL A 154 -2.92 -1.54 -6.03
N ARG A 155 -3.61 -0.75 -6.87
CA ARG A 155 -3.42 -0.74 -8.31
C ARG A 155 -3.39 0.68 -8.86
N ARG A 156 -2.56 0.89 -9.88
CA ARG A 156 -2.56 2.12 -10.70
C ARG A 156 -3.43 1.90 -11.93
N ILE A 157 -4.26 2.88 -12.20
CA ILE A 157 -5.08 2.95 -13.40
C ILE A 157 -4.63 4.21 -14.15
N PRO A 158 -3.99 4.07 -15.31
CA PRO A 158 -3.64 5.22 -16.15
C PRO A 158 -4.89 6.02 -16.56
N GLY A 159 -4.79 7.34 -16.52
CA GLY A 159 -5.85 8.25 -16.94
C GLY A 159 -5.84 8.53 -18.45
N LYS A 160 -6.43 9.66 -18.87
CA LYS A 160 -6.54 10.01 -20.31
C LYS A 160 -5.22 10.52 -20.89
N SER A 161 -4.35 11.06 -20.03
CA SER A 161 -3.03 11.58 -20.40
C SER A 161 -1.93 10.89 -19.60
N ALA A 162 -0.68 11.07 -20.04
CA ALA A 162 0.50 10.49 -19.37
C ALA A 162 0.69 11.00 -17.93
N ASP A 163 0.06 12.13 -17.58
CA ASP A 163 0.16 12.76 -16.27
C ASP A 163 -1.14 12.64 -15.46
N GLU A 164 -2.08 11.81 -15.90
CA GLU A 164 -3.30 11.47 -15.16
C GLU A 164 -3.24 10.03 -14.67
N MET A 165 -3.61 9.81 -13.42
CA MET A 165 -3.60 8.49 -12.81
C MET A 165 -4.62 8.38 -11.68
N THR A 166 -5.24 7.22 -11.55
CA THR A 166 -5.99 6.85 -10.36
C THR A 166 -5.25 5.74 -9.63
N VAL A 167 -5.00 5.91 -8.35
CA VAL A 167 -4.46 4.85 -7.48
C VAL A 167 -5.59 4.33 -6.62
N GLU A 168 -5.90 3.05 -6.75
CA GLU A 168 -7.01 2.40 -6.04
C GLU A 168 -6.50 1.41 -5.01
N GLY A 169 -6.97 1.54 -3.77
CA GLY A 169 -6.76 0.57 -2.70
C GLY A 169 -8.02 -0.26 -2.48
N VAL A 170 -7.90 -1.58 -2.51
CA VAL A 170 -9.03 -2.50 -2.28
C VAL A 170 -9.07 -2.92 -0.81
N PHE A 171 -10.20 -2.73 -0.15
CA PHE A 171 -10.44 -3.06 1.26
C PHE A 171 -11.45 -4.20 1.35
N TYR A 172 -10.94 -5.44 1.41
CA TYR A 172 -11.78 -6.64 1.32
C TYR A 172 -12.81 -6.76 2.45
N ALA A 173 -12.43 -6.41 3.68
CA ALA A 173 -13.32 -6.47 4.83
C ALA A 173 -14.46 -5.44 4.74
N ALA A 174 -14.15 -4.23 4.27
CA ALA A 174 -15.12 -3.16 4.09
C ALA A 174 -15.96 -3.34 2.81
N ARG A 175 -15.50 -4.17 1.87
CA ARG A 175 -16.06 -4.27 0.50
C ARG A 175 -16.07 -2.91 -0.21
N GLU A 176 -14.97 -2.18 -0.04
CA GLU A 176 -14.77 -0.84 -0.57
C GLU A 176 -13.50 -0.79 -1.43
N ILE A 177 -13.52 0.03 -2.48
CA ILE A 177 -12.34 0.52 -3.18
C ILE A 177 -12.23 2.00 -2.83
N ARG A 178 -11.06 2.41 -2.34
CA ARG A 178 -10.75 3.82 -2.11
C ARG A 178 -9.80 4.29 -3.19
N ALA A 179 -10.20 5.34 -3.91
CA ALA A 179 -9.45 5.90 -5.03
C ALA A 179 -8.79 7.22 -4.66
N ILE A 180 -7.58 7.42 -5.15
CA ILE A 180 -6.85 8.69 -5.13
C ILE A 180 -6.65 9.09 -6.59
N GLU A 181 -7.26 10.21 -6.99
CA GLU A 181 -7.17 10.72 -8.35
C GLU A 181 -6.06 11.78 -8.43
N ILE A 182 -5.24 11.69 -9.47
CA ILE A 182 -4.05 12.50 -9.66
C ILE A 182 -4.08 13.06 -11.08
N SER A 183 -3.98 14.39 -11.21
CA SER A 183 -3.99 15.09 -12.49
C SER A 183 -2.83 16.07 -12.62
N GLY A 184 -2.01 15.92 -13.67
CA GLY A 184 -0.82 16.71 -13.92
C GLY A 184 -0.97 17.75 -15.03
N GLN A 185 -1.72 18.84 -14.77
CA GLN A 185 -1.97 19.89 -15.78
C GLN A 185 -1.04 21.12 -15.64
N GLY A 186 -0.19 21.13 -14.61
CA GLY A 186 0.74 22.22 -14.27
C GLY A 186 0.34 22.98 -13.00
N THR A 187 1.29 23.69 -12.39
CA THR A 187 1.11 24.37 -11.10
C THR A 187 -0.09 25.34 -11.09
N ALA A 188 -0.23 26.19 -12.11
CA ALA A 188 -1.33 27.16 -12.20
C ALA A 188 -2.72 26.49 -12.26
N ALA A 189 -2.84 25.38 -12.99
CA ALA A 189 -4.07 24.59 -13.05
C ALA A 189 -4.39 23.96 -11.68
N GLY A 190 -3.37 23.46 -10.97
CA GLY A 190 -3.51 22.92 -9.62
C GLY A 190 -4.04 23.95 -8.62
N PHE A 191 -3.46 25.16 -8.60
CA PHE A 191 -3.97 26.26 -7.78
C PHE A 191 -5.38 26.69 -8.18
N SER A 192 -5.71 26.68 -9.47
CA SER A 192 -7.06 26.96 -9.95
C SER A 192 -8.08 25.93 -9.44
N ALA A 193 -7.77 24.65 -9.54
CA ALA A 193 -8.62 23.57 -9.03
C ALA A 193 -8.78 23.67 -7.50
N LEU A 194 -7.70 23.92 -6.77
CA LEU A 194 -7.74 24.06 -5.31
C LEU A 194 -8.59 25.24 -4.86
N LYS A 195 -8.53 26.36 -5.60
CA LYS A 195 -9.39 27.53 -5.36
C LYS A 195 -10.86 27.22 -5.63
N ALA A 196 -11.15 26.51 -6.73
CA ALA A 196 -12.51 26.20 -7.15
C ALA A 196 -13.20 25.15 -6.25
N GLY A 197 -12.42 24.34 -5.53
CA GLY A 197 -12.97 23.19 -4.80
C GLY A 197 -12.80 21.87 -5.54
N ASP A 198 -12.30 21.91 -6.78
CA ASP A 198 -12.20 20.78 -7.71
C ASP A 198 -11.01 19.85 -7.44
N CYS A 199 -10.21 20.16 -6.41
CA CYS A 199 -9.28 19.22 -5.82
C CYS A 199 -9.09 19.48 -4.32
N ASP A 200 -8.59 18.47 -3.62
CA ASP A 200 -8.24 18.54 -2.20
C ASP A 200 -6.83 19.08 -2.00
N ILE A 201 -5.89 18.71 -2.89
CA ILE A 201 -4.47 19.08 -2.81
C ILE A 201 -3.99 19.61 -4.16
N ALA A 202 -3.39 20.81 -4.16
CA ALA A 202 -2.64 21.29 -5.31
C ALA A 202 -1.18 20.84 -5.25
N MET A 203 -0.65 20.37 -6.38
CA MET A 203 0.75 20.04 -6.57
C MET A 203 1.48 21.20 -7.27
N ALA A 204 2.62 21.64 -6.75
CA ALA A 204 3.32 22.79 -7.30
C ALA A 204 4.85 22.59 -7.31
N VAL A 205 5.52 23.21 -8.29
CA VAL A 205 7.01 23.24 -8.39
C VAL A 205 7.63 24.58 -8.00
N HIS A 206 6.79 25.53 -7.58
CA HIS A 206 7.16 26.83 -7.05
C HIS A 206 6.12 27.26 -6.01
N LYS A 207 6.45 28.26 -5.20
CA LYS A 207 5.50 28.81 -4.24
C LYS A 207 4.33 29.50 -4.93
N LEU A 208 3.20 29.54 -4.22
CA LEU A 208 2.10 30.43 -4.57
C LEU A 208 2.57 31.89 -4.37
N SER A 209 2.47 32.72 -5.40
CA SER A 209 2.87 34.11 -5.30
C SER A 209 1.95 34.88 -4.34
N ALA A 210 2.44 35.97 -3.74
CA ALA A 210 1.60 36.81 -2.87
C ALA A 210 0.44 37.47 -3.64
N VAL A 211 0.58 37.67 -4.95
CA VAL A 211 -0.49 38.16 -5.83
C VAL A 211 -1.56 37.09 -6.01
N ASP A 212 -1.15 35.86 -6.32
CA ASP A 212 -2.06 34.74 -6.55
C ASP A 212 -2.75 34.28 -5.26
N ALA A 213 -2.07 34.37 -4.12
CA ALA A 213 -2.67 34.10 -2.81
C ALA A 213 -3.88 34.99 -2.51
N LYS A 214 -3.88 36.26 -2.96
CA LYS A 214 -5.03 37.17 -2.79
C LYS A 214 -6.26 36.73 -3.61
N ILE A 215 -6.04 35.99 -4.71
CA ILE A 215 -7.12 35.53 -5.59
C ILE A 215 -7.96 34.44 -4.91
N PHE A 216 -7.39 33.68 -3.97
CA PHE A 216 -8.11 32.63 -3.24
C PHE A 216 -9.19 33.16 -2.28
N GLY A 217 -9.13 34.43 -1.90
CA GLY A 217 -9.97 35.01 -0.85
C GLY A 217 -9.39 34.81 0.54
N GLU A 218 -9.85 35.64 1.49
CA GLU A 218 -9.32 35.68 2.84
C GLU A 218 -9.56 34.35 3.59
N GLY A 219 -8.51 33.82 4.24
CA GLY A 219 -8.60 32.61 5.06
C GLY A 219 -8.62 31.27 4.31
N VAL A 220 -8.70 31.26 2.97
CA VAL A 220 -8.69 30.01 2.19
C VAL A 220 -7.30 29.37 2.13
N ILE A 221 -6.27 30.20 1.90
CA ILE A 221 -4.87 29.81 1.94
C ILE A 221 -4.22 30.55 3.10
N THR A 222 -3.48 29.82 3.95
CA THR A 222 -2.71 30.38 5.06
C THR A 222 -1.28 29.83 5.03
N ALA A 223 -0.43 30.27 5.96
CA ALA A 223 0.92 29.68 6.10
C ALA A 223 0.89 28.16 6.37
N GLN A 224 -0.22 27.62 6.90
CA GLN A 224 -0.38 26.18 7.15
C GLN A 224 -0.83 25.41 5.91
N SER A 225 -1.14 26.10 4.81
CA SER A 225 -1.56 25.48 3.55
C SER A 225 -0.39 25.00 2.71
N GLU A 226 0.82 25.52 2.92
CA GLU A 226 2.01 25.23 2.12
C GLU A 226 2.84 24.09 2.75
N HIS A 227 3.07 23.02 1.99
CA HIS A 227 3.88 21.89 2.44
C HIS A 227 4.96 21.55 1.44
N ARG A 228 6.22 21.90 1.77
CA ARG A 228 7.38 21.51 0.95
C ARG A 228 7.67 20.02 1.12
N LEU A 229 7.52 19.28 0.03
CA LEU A 229 7.73 17.83 -0.02
C LEU A 229 9.21 17.47 -0.19
N GLY A 230 9.96 18.29 -0.93
CA GLY A 230 11.37 18.07 -1.25
C GLY A 230 11.85 18.99 -2.37
N MET A 231 12.96 18.62 -3.01
CA MET A 231 13.48 19.32 -4.18
C MET A 231 13.90 18.37 -5.31
N ASP A 232 13.76 18.87 -6.53
CA ASP A 232 14.24 18.27 -7.77
C ASP A 232 15.15 19.28 -8.49
N ALA A 233 15.83 18.83 -9.53
CA ALA A 233 16.54 19.72 -10.45
C ALA A 233 16.46 19.21 -11.88
N VAL A 234 16.45 20.13 -12.84
CA VAL A 234 16.60 19.80 -14.25
C VAL A 234 18.08 19.86 -14.63
N ALA A 235 18.60 18.73 -15.10
CA ALA A 235 19.96 18.60 -15.59
C ALA A 235 19.99 18.74 -17.11
N VAL A 236 20.92 19.54 -17.62
CA VAL A 236 21.27 19.53 -19.04
C VAL A 236 22.20 18.34 -19.27
N LEU A 237 21.84 17.49 -20.21
CA LEU A 237 22.53 16.23 -20.49
C LEU A 237 23.35 16.38 -21.76
N VAL A 238 24.60 15.94 -21.70
CA VAL A 238 25.46 15.77 -22.87
C VAL A 238 26.11 14.40 -22.85
N HIS A 239 26.63 13.98 -24.00
CA HIS A 239 27.47 12.80 -24.07
C HIS A 239 28.66 12.87 -23.11
N LYS A 240 29.07 11.72 -22.56
CA LYS A 240 30.19 11.61 -21.60
C LYS A 240 31.51 12.19 -22.11
N ASP A 241 31.74 12.13 -23.43
CA ASP A 241 32.95 12.60 -24.10
C ASP A 241 32.83 14.03 -24.66
N ASN A 242 31.74 14.76 -24.37
CA ASN A 242 31.59 16.14 -24.79
C ASN A 242 32.63 17.04 -24.08
N PRO A 243 33.47 17.80 -24.81
CA PRO A 243 34.62 18.49 -24.24
C PRO A 243 34.29 19.82 -23.55
N VAL A 244 33.07 20.36 -23.73
CA VAL A 244 32.69 21.66 -23.15
C VAL A 244 32.54 21.53 -21.63
N PRO A 245 33.27 22.28 -20.78
CA PRO A 245 33.27 22.01 -19.34
C PRO A 245 32.00 22.49 -18.62
N SER A 246 31.34 23.53 -19.14
CA SER A 246 30.15 24.15 -18.54
C SER A 246 29.46 25.04 -19.56
N LEU A 247 28.17 25.33 -19.35
CA LEU A 247 27.41 26.31 -20.13
C LEU A 247 26.81 27.39 -19.23
N THR A 248 26.68 28.61 -19.73
CA THR A 248 25.81 29.63 -19.11
C THR A 248 24.34 29.31 -19.36
N ILE A 249 23.44 29.80 -18.50
CA ILE A 249 21.99 29.65 -18.70
C ILE A 249 21.58 30.22 -20.07
N GLU A 250 22.14 31.37 -20.46
CA GLU A 250 21.91 32.01 -21.74
C GLU A 250 22.37 31.14 -22.92
N GLN A 251 23.52 30.48 -22.80
CA GLN A 251 23.99 29.54 -23.83
C GLN A 251 23.09 28.31 -23.94
N VAL A 252 22.58 27.78 -22.83
CA VAL A 252 21.61 26.68 -22.86
C VAL A 252 20.35 27.11 -23.61
N GLY A 253 19.79 28.29 -23.28
CA GLY A 253 18.65 28.87 -23.98
C GLY A 253 18.91 29.06 -25.48
N GLY A 254 20.06 29.61 -25.84
CA GLY A 254 20.48 29.80 -27.23
C GLY A 254 20.63 28.48 -28.01
N ILE A 255 21.11 27.41 -27.37
CA ILE A 255 21.21 26.10 -27.99
C ILE A 255 19.82 25.50 -28.25
N PHE A 256 18.95 25.49 -27.24
CA PHE A 256 17.62 24.89 -27.37
C PHE A 256 16.67 25.69 -28.27
N SER A 257 16.88 27.00 -28.44
CA SER A 257 16.16 27.84 -29.41
C SER A 257 16.73 27.76 -30.83
N GLY A 258 17.99 27.31 -30.98
CA GLY A 258 18.71 27.21 -32.25
C GLY A 258 19.51 28.45 -32.63
N GLU A 259 19.56 29.48 -31.78
CA GLU A 259 20.45 30.64 -31.93
C GLU A 259 21.93 30.23 -31.88
N ILE A 260 22.23 29.15 -31.15
CA ILE A 260 23.53 28.48 -31.10
C ILE A 260 23.35 27.08 -31.69
N SER A 261 24.06 26.78 -32.76
CA SER A 261 23.91 25.52 -33.51
C SER A 261 25.21 24.74 -33.68
N ASN A 262 26.35 25.29 -33.24
CA ASN A 262 27.65 24.65 -33.30
C ASN A 262 28.37 24.77 -31.95
N TRP A 263 29.00 23.68 -31.49
CA TRP A 263 29.75 23.63 -30.24
C TRP A 263 30.92 24.63 -30.18
N GLU A 264 31.47 25.06 -31.33
CA GLU A 264 32.53 26.09 -31.38
C GLU A 264 32.08 27.43 -30.78
N GLN A 265 30.79 27.76 -30.88
CA GLN A 265 30.21 29.00 -30.37
C GLN A 265 30.17 29.06 -28.84
N VAL A 266 30.39 27.91 -28.17
CA VAL A 266 30.41 27.78 -26.71
C VAL A 266 31.74 27.22 -26.19
N GLY A 267 32.81 27.35 -26.99
CA GLY A 267 34.16 26.95 -26.60
C GLY A 267 34.48 25.46 -26.81
N GLY A 268 33.64 24.74 -27.55
CA GLY A 268 33.90 23.37 -28.00
C GLY A 268 34.58 23.31 -29.38
N PRO A 269 34.69 22.11 -29.97
CA PRO A 269 35.16 21.93 -31.34
C PRO A 269 34.09 22.32 -32.35
N SER A 270 34.51 22.55 -33.60
CA SER A 270 33.59 22.77 -34.73
C SER A 270 32.79 21.49 -35.04
N ALA A 271 31.63 21.36 -34.40
CA ALA A 271 30.70 20.25 -34.55
C ALA A 271 29.25 20.72 -34.36
N PRO A 272 28.32 20.27 -35.22
CA PRO A 272 26.92 20.66 -35.13
C PRO A 272 26.26 20.12 -33.86
N ILE A 273 25.41 20.91 -33.22
CA ILE A 273 24.67 20.51 -32.02
C ILE A 273 23.38 19.78 -32.41
N LYS A 274 23.17 18.58 -31.86
CA LYS A 274 21.93 17.81 -32.06
C LYS A 274 21.06 17.91 -30.82
N VAL A 275 19.94 18.64 -30.94
CA VAL A 275 19.04 18.91 -29.81
C VAL A 275 18.00 17.80 -29.69
N PHE A 276 17.88 17.22 -28.50
CA PHE A 276 16.80 16.31 -28.13
C PHE A 276 15.88 16.99 -27.13
N VAL A 277 14.57 16.91 -27.36
CA VAL A 277 13.55 17.49 -26.50
C VAL A 277 12.47 16.47 -26.20
N LEU A 278 11.87 16.54 -25.03
CA LEU A 278 10.68 15.73 -24.72
C LEU A 278 9.48 16.19 -25.54
N ARG A 279 8.43 15.38 -25.69
CA ARG A 279 7.13 15.84 -26.22
C ARG A 279 6.51 16.94 -25.33
N GLU A 280 5.67 17.78 -25.92
CA GLU A 280 5.10 19.00 -25.32
C GLU A 280 4.33 18.79 -24.00
N ASN A 281 3.75 17.61 -23.79
CA ASN A 281 2.99 17.28 -22.59
C ASN A 281 3.86 17.07 -21.33
N PHE A 282 5.17 16.84 -21.47
CA PHE A 282 6.01 16.59 -20.29
C PHE A 282 6.36 17.86 -19.52
N ALA A 283 6.10 17.88 -18.21
CA ALA A 283 6.42 19.01 -17.33
C ALA A 283 7.89 19.46 -17.35
N THR A 284 8.83 18.54 -17.58
CA THR A 284 10.25 18.91 -17.68
C THR A 284 10.53 19.75 -18.93
N ARG A 285 9.83 19.52 -20.05
CA ARG A 285 9.92 20.38 -21.25
C ARG A 285 9.35 21.77 -20.98
N ARG A 286 8.21 21.85 -20.30
CA ARG A 286 7.62 23.15 -19.92
C ARG A 286 8.61 23.97 -19.08
N PHE A 287 9.18 23.35 -18.04
CA PHE A 287 10.21 24.00 -17.22
C PHE A 287 11.37 24.54 -18.06
N VAL A 288 11.89 23.75 -19.01
CA VAL A 288 13.00 24.21 -19.87
C VAL A 288 12.58 25.38 -20.76
N LYS A 289 11.36 25.36 -21.30
CA LYS A 289 10.81 26.46 -22.11
C LYS A 289 10.74 27.76 -21.29
N ASP A 290 10.22 27.66 -20.07
CA ASP A 290 9.99 28.84 -19.23
C ASP A 290 11.31 29.37 -18.67
N PHE A 291 12.16 28.48 -18.13
CA PHE A 291 13.40 28.85 -17.46
C PHE A 291 14.56 29.19 -18.41
N PHE A 292 14.88 28.32 -19.38
CA PHE A 292 16.04 28.52 -20.25
C PHE A 292 15.70 29.34 -21.50
N LEU A 293 14.50 29.14 -22.07
CA LEU A 293 14.10 29.80 -23.31
C LEU A 293 13.31 31.10 -23.07
N ASN A 294 12.92 31.40 -21.82
CA ASN A 294 12.07 32.54 -21.47
C ASN A 294 10.80 32.58 -22.35
N GLY A 295 10.16 31.41 -22.52
CA GLY A 295 8.95 31.23 -23.32
C GLY A 295 9.16 31.08 -24.83
N LYS A 296 10.38 31.26 -25.36
CA LYS A 296 10.66 31.02 -26.80
C LYS A 296 10.43 29.56 -27.18
N ASP A 297 10.18 29.31 -28.46
CA ASP A 297 10.03 27.95 -28.98
C ASP A 297 11.37 27.24 -29.11
N PHE A 298 11.32 25.91 -28.96
CA PHE A 298 12.45 25.05 -29.24
C PHE A 298 12.80 25.07 -30.73
N VAL A 299 14.07 24.84 -31.05
CA VAL A 299 14.55 24.74 -32.42
C VAL A 299 13.77 23.68 -33.20
N THR A 300 13.35 24.02 -34.41
CA THR A 300 12.50 23.15 -35.26
C THR A 300 13.20 21.86 -35.69
N SER A 301 14.54 21.84 -35.68
CA SER A 301 15.36 20.66 -35.96
C SER A 301 15.52 19.71 -34.77
N ALA A 302 14.99 20.06 -33.59
CA ALA A 302 15.10 19.22 -32.41
C ALA A 302 14.40 17.87 -32.61
N ARG A 303 15.05 16.79 -32.21
CA ARG A 303 14.45 15.46 -32.19
C ARG A 303 13.54 15.33 -30.98
N VAL A 304 12.25 15.18 -31.22
CA VAL A 304 11.25 14.96 -30.17
C VAL A 304 11.31 13.52 -29.69
N VAL A 305 11.35 13.35 -28.37
CA VAL A 305 11.36 12.07 -27.67
C VAL A 305 10.03 11.90 -26.94
N ASP A 306 9.35 10.80 -27.23
CA ASP A 306 7.99 10.54 -26.76
C ASP A 306 7.93 9.84 -25.40
N ILE A 307 9.02 9.22 -24.99
CA ILE A 307 9.17 8.48 -23.73
C ILE A 307 10.28 9.17 -22.94
N HIS A 308 9.95 9.68 -21.75
CA HIS A 308 10.87 10.50 -20.94
C HIS A 308 12.16 9.76 -20.62
N GLU A 309 12.03 8.49 -20.27
CA GLU A 309 13.11 7.56 -19.91
C GLU A 309 14.10 7.31 -21.05
N MET A 310 13.71 7.51 -22.31
CA MET A 310 14.57 7.26 -23.48
C MET A 310 15.50 8.43 -23.80
N LEU A 311 15.21 9.65 -23.31
CA LEU A 311 16.00 10.83 -23.68
C LEU A 311 17.48 10.70 -23.26
N PRO A 312 17.83 10.31 -22.01
CA PRO A 312 19.22 10.12 -21.60
C PRO A 312 19.96 9.08 -22.44
N GLU A 313 19.31 7.96 -22.76
CA GLU A 313 19.89 6.94 -23.64
C GLU A 313 20.21 7.51 -25.03
N LEU A 314 19.27 8.24 -25.64
CA LEU A 314 19.47 8.83 -26.97
C LEU A 314 20.60 9.87 -26.99
N VAL A 315 20.73 10.69 -25.94
CA VAL A 315 21.84 11.65 -25.79
C VAL A 315 23.17 10.91 -25.58
N SER A 316 23.17 9.82 -24.84
CA SER A 316 24.37 9.01 -24.57
C SER A 316 24.96 8.31 -25.81
N GLN A 317 24.20 8.22 -26.90
CA GLN A 317 24.63 7.57 -28.14
C GLN A 317 25.35 8.50 -29.13
N ASP A 318 25.32 9.82 -28.90
CA ASP A 318 25.85 10.80 -29.85
C ASP A 318 26.73 11.86 -29.16
N PRO A 319 28.04 11.91 -29.46
CA PRO A 319 28.98 12.87 -28.86
C PRO A 319 28.57 14.35 -28.94
N TRP A 320 27.72 14.70 -29.91
CA TRP A 320 27.30 16.07 -30.17
C TRP A 320 25.85 16.35 -29.79
N ALA A 321 25.18 15.38 -29.15
CA ALA A 321 23.84 15.56 -28.65
C ALA A 321 23.79 16.36 -27.33
N ILE A 322 22.69 17.09 -27.19
CA ILE A 322 22.30 17.77 -25.96
C ILE A 322 20.81 17.51 -25.71
N GLY A 323 20.45 17.30 -24.45
CA GLY A 323 19.07 17.17 -24.01
C GLY A 323 18.91 17.60 -22.56
N PHE A 324 17.79 17.26 -21.94
CA PHE A 324 17.53 17.57 -20.54
C PHE A 324 16.68 16.49 -19.88
N SER A 325 16.84 16.33 -18.58
CA SER A 325 15.99 15.44 -17.77
C SER A 325 15.93 15.92 -16.32
N SER A 326 15.05 15.34 -15.51
CA SER A 326 15.22 15.43 -14.06
C SER A 326 16.56 14.79 -13.69
N ILE A 327 17.27 15.35 -12.71
CA ILE A 327 18.54 14.81 -12.23
C ILE A 327 18.41 13.35 -11.77
N THR A 328 17.23 12.96 -11.31
CA THR A 328 16.90 11.58 -10.89
C THR A 328 16.90 10.57 -12.04
N MET A 329 16.95 11.05 -13.28
CA MET A 329 16.93 10.27 -14.52
C MET A 329 18.08 10.65 -15.46
N ALA A 330 19.07 11.41 -14.99
CA ALA A 330 20.20 11.85 -15.79
C ALA A 330 21.24 10.74 -16.04
N ASN A 331 20.97 9.52 -15.56
CA ASN A 331 21.87 8.39 -15.69
C ASN A 331 22.28 8.17 -17.15
N GLN A 332 23.48 7.62 -17.36
CA GLN A 332 24.07 7.32 -18.68
C GLN A 332 24.59 8.54 -19.46
N CYS A 333 24.31 9.76 -19.03
CA CYS A 333 24.89 10.98 -19.58
C CYS A 333 25.87 11.64 -18.61
N ARG A 334 26.65 12.60 -19.11
CA ARG A 334 27.33 13.57 -18.25
C ARG A 334 26.39 14.75 -18.06
N GLU A 335 26.13 15.12 -16.80
CA GLU A 335 25.35 16.30 -16.49
C GLU A 335 26.21 17.56 -16.66
N MET A 336 25.77 18.48 -17.51
CA MET A 336 26.48 19.71 -17.82
C MET A 336 26.40 20.69 -16.65
N PRO A 337 27.53 21.09 -16.04
CA PRO A 337 27.55 22.17 -15.05
C PRO A 337 27.07 23.49 -15.65
N LEU A 338 26.30 24.24 -14.87
CA LEU A 338 25.69 25.49 -15.30
C LEU A 338 26.30 26.70 -14.58
N LYS A 339 26.56 27.76 -15.35
CA LYS A 339 26.96 29.07 -14.82
C LYS A 339 25.72 29.98 -14.82
N PRO A 340 25.30 30.54 -13.66
CA PRO A 340 24.20 31.50 -13.60
C PRO A 340 24.40 32.76 -14.48
N GLY A 341 25.65 33.14 -14.73
CA GLY A 341 26.04 34.17 -15.68
C GLY A 341 27.49 33.98 -16.14
N ALA A 342 27.95 34.79 -17.10
CA ALA A 342 29.27 34.64 -17.72
C ALA A 342 30.43 34.63 -16.70
N ASP A 343 30.36 35.48 -15.68
CA ASP A 343 31.39 35.67 -14.65
C ASP A 343 31.17 34.82 -13.38
N SER A 344 30.14 33.96 -13.36
CA SER A 344 29.85 33.09 -12.21
C SER A 344 30.66 31.81 -12.23
N ASP A 345 30.83 31.13 -11.10
CA ASP A 345 31.37 29.77 -11.08
C ASP A 345 30.36 28.77 -11.66
N ALA A 346 30.88 27.70 -12.28
CA ALA A 346 30.06 26.61 -12.77
C ALA A 346 29.61 25.71 -11.61
N VAL A 347 28.33 25.37 -11.59
CA VAL A 347 27.73 24.51 -10.55
C VAL A 347 27.18 23.26 -11.20
N ALA A 348 27.68 22.08 -10.79
CA ALA A 348 27.16 20.79 -11.23
C ALA A 348 25.84 20.44 -10.51
N PRO A 349 24.90 19.72 -11.15
CA PRO A 349 23.66 19.26 -10.52
C PRO A 349 23.91 18.04 -9.65
N THR A 350 24.28 18.25 -8.39
CA THR A 350 24.54 17.19 -7.41
C THR A 350 23.54 17.30 -6.27
N PRO A 351 23.26 16.21 -5.52
CA PRO A 351 22.43 16.30 -4.32
C PRO A 351 22.90 17.40 -3.35
N ASP A 352 24.22 17.62 -3.22
CA ASP A 352 24.77 18.66 -2.36
C ASP A 352 24.54 20.09 -2.88
N SER A 353 24.70 20.32 -4.19
CA SER A 353 24.44 21.64 -4.77
C SER A 353 22.94 21.99 -4.83
N ILE A 354 22.08 20.98 -4.99
CA ILE A 354 20.62 21.14 -4.97
C ILE A 354 20.14 21.44 -3.54
N ARG A 355 20.56 20.65 -2.54
CA ARG A 355 20.14 20.87 -1.14
C ARG A 355 20.64 22.21 -0.57
N LYS A 356 21.76 22.73 -1.08
CA LYS A 356 22.32 24.05 -0.73
C LYS A 356 21.76 25.20 -1.57
N LEU A 357 20.84 24.92 -2.50
CA LEU A 357 20.17 25.92 -3.34
C LEU A 357 21.13 26.70 -4.27
N VAL A 358 22.30 26.14 -4.59
CA VAL A 358 23.31 26.81 -5.44
C VAL A 358 23.24 26.39 -6.91
N TYR A 359 22.67 25.22 -7.22
CA TYR A 359 22.45 24.81 -8.60
C TYR A 359 21.28 25.61 -9.23
N PRO A 360 21.48 26.27 -10.39
CA PRO A 360 20.53 27.27 -10.88
C PRO A 360 19.18 26.74 -11.35
N ALA A 361 19.13 25.49 -11.84
CA ALA A 361 17.91 24.85 -12.35
C ALA A 361 17.30 23.86 -11.33
N GLY A 362 17.40 24.20 -10.03
CA GLY A 362 16.67 23.52 -8.96
C GLY A 362 15.22 24.01 -8.87
N ARG A 363 14.31 23.13 -8.44
CA ARG A 363 12.91 23.46 -8.20
C ARG A 363 12.42 22.79 -6.93
N ASN A 364 11.64 23.52 -6.14
CA ASN A 364 10.98 22.95 -4.97
C ASN A 364 9.81 22.07 -5.42
N LEU A 365 9.39 21.18 -4.54
CA LEU A 365 8.20 20.37 -4.71
C LEU A 365 7.25 20.69 -3.55
N TYR A 366 6.03 21.12 -3.85
CA TYR A 366 5.05 21.50 -2.84
C TYR A 366 3.73 20.75 -3.03
N LEU A 367 3.08 20.49 -1.90
CA LEU A 367 1.68 20.14 -1.81
C LEU A 367 0.95 21.25 -1.05
N TYR A 368 -0.22 21.66 -1.54
CA TYR A 368 -1.03 22.70 -0.93
C TYR A 368 -2.42 22.20 -0.58
N LEU A 369 -2.89 22.51 0.63
CA LEU A 369 -4.28 22.28 1.03
C LEU A 369 -4.97 23.56 1.47
N ARG A 370 -6.28 23.67 1.24
CA ARG A 370 -7.08 24.78 1.79
C ARG A 370 -7.02 24.73 3.32
N ALA A 371 -6.81 25.85 3.98
CA ALA A 371 -6.80 25.92 5.45
C ALA A 371 -8.13 25.46 6.06
N THR A 372 -9.22 25.60 5.30
CA THR A 372 -10.58 25.19 5.67
C THR A 372 -10.93 23.75 5.27
N THR A 373 -10.00 22.98 4.66
CA THR A 373 -10.30 21.61 4.24
C THR A 373 -10.80 20.79 5.41
N ASP A 374 -11.89 20.07 5.26
CA ASP A 374 -12.45 19.12 6.21
C ASP A 374 -12.09 17.66 5.87
N ASN A 375 -11.57 17.43 4.66
CA ASN A 375 -11.13 16.12 4.19
C ASN A 375 -9.97 15.59 5.06
N VAL A 376 -10.29 14.61 5.90
CA VAL A 376 -9.33 13.98 6.81
C VAL A 376 -8.23 13.22 6.06
N TYR A 377 -8.54 12.65 4.89
CA TYR A 377 -7.56 11.94 4.07
C TYR A 377 -6.55 12.89 3.46
N ALA A 378 -6.95 14.11 3.08
CA ALA A 378 -6.03 15.12 2.58
C ALA A 378 -5.01 15.55 3.65
N ARG A 379 -5.48 15.82 4.88
CA ARG A 379 -4.59 16.17 6.00
C ARG A 379 -3.65 15.03 6.37
N ASP A 380 -4.16 13.80 6.37
CA ASP A 380 -3.35 12.63 6.71
C ASP A 380 -2.33 12.30 5.61
N PHE A 381 -2.71 12.40 4.35
CA PHE A 381 -1.80 12.22 3.22
C PHE A 381 -0.59 13.16 3.31
N ILE A 382 -0.82 14.44 3.62
CA ILE A 382 0.25 15.42 3.85
C ILE A 382 1.14 15.01 5.03
N ARG A 383 0.53 14.60 6.15
CA ARG A 383 1.26 14.12 7.33
C ARG A 383 2.16 12.93 7.00
N VAL A 384 1.66 11.95 6.23
CA VAL A 384 2.40 10.76 5.81
C VAL A 384 3.51 11.13 4.82
N ALA A 385 3.23 11.99 3.85
CA ALA A 385 4.21 12.42 2.83
C ALA A 385 5.38 13.22 3.44
N LEU A 386 5.10 14.04 4.46
CA LEU A 386 6.13 14.80 5.20
C LEU A 386 6.81 13.98 6.31
N GLY A 387 6.16 12.89 6.76
CA GLY A 387 6.70 12.02 7.79
C GLY A 387 7.96 11.27 7.35
N PRO A 388 8.71 10.66 8.29
CA PRO A 388 9.98 10.00 8.00
C PRO A 388 9.90 8.98 6.86
N VAL A 389 8.84 8.18 6.81
CA VAL A 389 8.69 7.12 5.79
C VAL A 389 8.31 7.70 4.43
N GLY A 390 7.43 8.71 4.37
CA GLY A 390 7.15 9.42 3.11
C GLY A 390 8.39 10.10 2.54
N GLN A 391 9.26 10.65 3.40
CA GLN A 391 10.53 11.23 2.98
C GLN A 391 11.55 10.18 2.48
N GLU A 392 11.46 8.92 2.92
CA GLU A 392 12.23 7.82 2.30
C GLU A 392 11.72 7.49 0.88
N VAL A 393 10.42 7.63 0.61
CA VAL A 393 9.89 7.53 -0.76
C VAL A 393 10.45 8.66 -1.63
N VAL A 394 10.42 9.92 -1.14
CA VAL A 394 11.02 11.07 -1.84
C VAL A 394 12.48 10.80 -2.20
N LYS A 395 13.27 10.31 -1.24
CA LYS A 395 14.68 9.97 -1.45
C LYS A 395 14.90 8.78 -2.38
N LYS A 396 14.08 7.73 -2.29
CA LYS A 396 14.15 6.55 -3.15
C LYS A 396 14.03 6.93 -4.63
N PHE A 397 13.24 7.97 -4.92
CA PHE A 397 13.08 8.51 -6.27
C PHE A 397 14.18 9.49 -6.69
N GLY A 398 15.21 9.68 -5.87
CA GLY A 398 16.38 10.52 -6.16
C GLY A 398 16.20 12.01 -5.84
N PHE A 399 15.05 12.41 -5.30
CA PHE A 399 14.81 13.79 -4.88
C PHE A 399 15.50 14.11 -3.55
N VAL A 400 15.82 15.38 -3.33
CA VAL A 400 16.36 15.86 -2.05
C VAL A 400 15.22 15.96 -1.04
N ARG A 401 15.42 15.40 0.16
CA ARG A 401 14.40 15.41 1.22
C ARG A 401 14.19 16.83 1.74
N ASN A 402 12.98 17.11 2.19
CA ASN A 402 12.64 18.41 2.77
C ASN A 402 13.57 18.80 3.93
N SER A 403 13.96 17.82 4.76
CA SER A 403 14.83 18.00 5.93
C SER A 403 16.30 18.26 5.59
N GLU A 404 16.72 18.01 4.34
CA GLU A 404 18.12 18.17 3.91
C GLU A 404 18.41 19.54 3.30
N VAL A 405 17.36 20.32 2.99
CA VAL A 405 17.48 21.63 2.36
C VAL A 405 18.03 22.65 3.36
N VAL A 406 19.11 23.33 2.97
CA VAL A 406 19.81 24.32 3.79
C VAL A 406 19.49 25.72 3.27
N GLY A 407 19.09 26.62 4.17
CA GLY A 407 18.78 28.02 3.84
C GLY A 407 17.31 28.27 3.49
N ASP A 408 17.02 29.48 3.03
CA ASP A 408 15.68 29.85 2.58
C ASP A 408 15.41 29.29 1.18
N ALA A 409 14.71 28.16 1.09
CA ALA A 409 14.39 27.54 -0.19
C ALA A 409 13.49 28.36 -1.09
N SER A 410 12.90 29.47 -0.61
CA SER A 410 12.22 30.42 -1.48
C SER A 410 13.13 30.95 -2.59
N SER A 411 14.46 30.95 -2.39
CA SER A 411 15.43 31.37 -3.40
C SER A 411 15.52 30.44 -4.63
N ALA A 412 14.99 29.22 -4.53
CA ALA A 412 14.87 28.28 -5.63
C ALA A 412 13.49 28.36 -6.34
N ASP A 413 12.55 29.16 -5.84
CA ASP A 413 11.25 29.41 -6.47
C ASP A 413 11.40 30.47 -7.57
N ARG A 414 12.06 30.10 -8.68
CA ARG A 414 12.44 31.04 -9.76
C ARG A 414 11.39 31.21 -10.87
N ASP A 415 10.24 30.55 -10.75
CA ASP A 415 9.08 30.69 -11.66
C ASP A 415 8.13 31.84 -11.25
N THR A 416 8.51 32.66 -10.27
CA THR A 416 7.91 33.99 -10.15
C THR A 416 8.46 34.82 -11.31
N PRO A 417 7.65 35.46 -12.18
CA PRO A 417 8.22 36.44 -13.10
C PRO A 417 9.07 37.40 -12.28
N LEU A 418 10.26 37.74 -12.79
CA LEU A 418 11.31 38.55 -12.12
C LEU A 418 10.82 39.91 -11.59
N ASP A 419 9.55 40.27 -11.80
CA ASP A 419 8.88 41.48 -11.33
C ASP A 419 7.72 41.25 -10.33
N GLY A 420 7.39 39.99 -9.97
CA GLY A 420 6.29 39.68 -9.05
C GLY A 420 4.93 40.31 -9.42
N SER A 421 4.74 40.76 -10.67
CA SER A 421 3.65 41.67 -11.06
C SER A 421 2.49 40.97 -11.76
N GLN A 422 2.67 39.74 -12.23
CA GLN A 422 1.66 39.01 -13.01
C GLN A 422 1.19 37.71 -12.35
N SER A 423 -0.11 37.47 -12.43
CA SER A 423 -0.79 36.31 -11.85
C SER A 423 -0.54 35.04 -12.67
N SER A 424 -0.21 33.93 -12.02
CA SER A 424 -0.11 32.61 -12.68
C SER A 424 -1.45 32.11 -13.23
N PHE A 425 -2.58 32.67 -12.77
CA PHE A 425 -3.92 32.35 -13.25
C PHE A 425 -4.24 32.94 -14.63
N ALA A 426 -3.48 33.94 -15.10
CA ALA A 426 -3.74 34.62 -16.36
C ALA A 426 -3.30 33.84 -17.61
N GLN A 427 -2.57 32.72 -17.45
CA GLN A 427 -1.97 31.96 -18.55
C GLN A 427 -2.75 30.70 -18.96
N LEU A 428 -3.98 30.48 -18.49
CA LEU A 428 -4.78 29.33 -18.94
C LEU A 428 -5.32 29.58 -20.36
N PRO A 429 -4.95 28.79 -21.39
CA PRO A 429 -5.75 28.73 -22.61
C PRO A 429 -7.06 28.01 -22.27
N ALA A 430 -8.18 28.58 -22.67
CA ALA A 430 -9.47 27.92 -22.57
C ALA A 430 -9.47 26.68 -23.48
N THR A 431 -9.47 25.48 -22.91
CA THR A 431 -9.75 24.24 -23.65
C THR A 431 -11.01 23.60 -23.09
N GLU A 432 -11.95 23.28 -24.00
CA GLU A 432 -13.19 22.57 -23.70
C GLU A 432 -12.94 21.28 -22.88
N PRO A 433 -13.88 20.90 -22.00
CA PRO A 433 -13.76 19.66 -21.24
C PRO A 433 -13.73 18.47 -22.21
N PRO A 434 -12.74 17.57 -22.11
CA PRO A 434 -12.67 16.41 -22.97
C PRO A 434 -13.86 15.47 -22.70
N PRO A 435 -14.39 14.79 -23.73
CA PRO A 435 -15.52 13.87 -23.55
C PRO A 435 -15.19 12.79 -22.51
N VAL A 436 -16.19 12.43 -21.72
CA VAL A 436 -16.13 11.36 -20.73
C VAL A 436 -16.11 10.03 -21.47
N LEU A 437 -14.93 9.45 -21.65
CA LEU A 437 -14.79 8.05 -22.02
C LEU A 437 -15.05 7.19 -20.77
N LYS A 438 -16.05 6.32 -20.85
CA LYS A 438 -16.37 5.36 -19.79
C LYS A 438 -15.21 4.37 -19.64
N ALA A 439 -14.82 4.11 -18.39
CA ALA A 439 -13.88 3.05 -18.05
C ALA A 439 -14.35 1.71 -18.65
N PRO A 440 -13.45 0.91 -19.24
CA PRO A 440 -13.81 -0.41 -19.71
C PRO A 440 -14.23 -1.31 -18.54
N PRO A 441 -15.19 -2.22 -18.71
CA PRO A 441 -15.57 -3.16 -17.67
C PRO A 441 -14.37 -4.06 -17.33
N LEU A 442 -14.09 -4.20 -16.03
CA LEU A 442 -13.10 -5.13 -15.47
C LEU A 442 -13.41 -6.56 -15.96
N LYS A 443 -12.70 -7.00 -16.99
CA LYS A 443 -12.60 -8.42 -17.36
C LYS A 443 -11.20 -8.88 -16.97
N SER A 444 -11.17 -9.73 -15.94
CA SER A 444 -10.04 -10.48 -15.39
C SER A 444 -8.76 -9.68 -15.12
N LEU A 445 -8.49 -9.43 -13.83
CA LEU A 445 -7.17 -9.04 -13.35
C LEU A 445 -6.16 -10.17 -13.64
N PRO A 446 -4.92 -9.85 -14.08
CA PRO A 446 -3.86 -10.85 -14.19
C PRO A 446 -3.49 -11.40 -12.80
N PRO A 447 -2.94 -12.63 -12.72
CA PRO A 447 -2.58 -13.23 -11.44
C PRO A 447 -1.47 -12.44 -10.74
N LEU A 448 -1.53 -12.46 -9.41
CA LEU A 448 -0.58 -11.85 -8.49
C LEU A 448 0.87 -12.19 -8.86
N VAL A 449 1.66 -11.18 -9.19
CA VAL A 449 3.12 -11.31 -9.20
C VAL A 449 3.57 -11.33 -7.74
N GLN A 450 4.13 -12.47 -7.32
CA GLN A 450 4.85 -12.59 -6.06
C GLN A 450 6.06 -11.66 -6.10
N PHE A 451 6.24 -10.85 -5.06
CA PHE A 451 7.55 -10.25 -4.78
C PHE A 451 8.45 -11.35 -4.24
N ASP A 452 9.47 -11.71 -5.01
CA ASP A 452 10.49 -12.68 -4.66
C ASP A 452 11.31 -12.19 -3.46
N GLY A 453 10.88 -12.58 -2.25
CA GLY A 453 11.79 -12.92 -1.15
C GLY A 453 12.81 -11.90 -0.64
N GLU A 454 12.73 -10.61 -0.94
CA GLU A 454 13.69 -9.63 -0.42
C GLU A 454 13.58 -9.48 1.11
N ALA A 455 14.72 -9.66 1.79
CA ALA A 455 14.83 -9.50 3.23
C ALA A 455 14.56 -8.05 3.64
N VAL A 456 13.58 -7.83 4.51
CA VAL A 456 13.32 -6.50 5.07
C VAL A 456 14.52 -6.04 5.88
N PRO A 457 15.06 -4.82 5.63
CA PRO A 457 16.23 -4.31 6.35
C PRO A 457 16.02 -4.33 7.86
N GLU A 458 17.06 -4.72 8.61
CA GLU A 458 17.01 -4.78 10.08
C GLU A 458 16.61 -3.44 10.72
N SER A 459 16.95 -2.32 10.08
CA SER A 459 16.53 -0.98 10.50
C SER A 459 15.01 -0.79 10.49
N ALA A 460 14.29 -1.33 9.49
CA ALA A 460 12.84 -1.26 9.42
C ALA A 460 12.17 -2.17 10.45
N ARG A 461 12.74 -3.35 10.69
CA ARG A 461 12.32 -4.23 11.80
C ARG A 461 12.50 -3.57 13.16
N ARG A 462 13.62 -2.87 13.36
CA ARG A 462 13.90 -2.11 14.58
C ARG A 462 12.90 -0.97 14.81
N THR A 463 12.43 -0.30 13.76
CA THR A 463 11.37 0.71 13.88
C THR A 463 10.04 0.10 14.31
N VAL A 464 9.64 -1.03 13.72
CA VAL A 464 8.41 -1.75 14.16
C VAL A 464 8.50 -2.17 15.62
N LEU A 465 9.67 -2.67 16.03
CA LEU A 465 9.93 -3.02 17.43
C LEU A 465 9.89 -1.79 18.34
N GLN A 466 10.41 -0.64 17.89
CA GLN A 466 10.39 0.62 18.63
C GLN A 466 8.95 1.14 18.81
N ASP A 467 8.14 1.16 17.74
CA ASP A 467 6.73 1.55 17.79
C ASP A 467 5.92 0.66 18.75
N TYR A 468 6.22 -0.65 18.75
CA TYR A 468 5.67 -1.58 19.73
C TYR A 468 6.09 -1.21 21.15
N LEU A 469 7.39 -1.05 21.40
CA LEU A 469 7.94 -0.77 22.73
C LEU A 469 7.40 0.55 23.29
N ASP A 470 7.36 1.61 22.50
CA ASP A 470 6.85 2.93 22.88
C ASP A 470 5.34 2.90 23.14
N GLY A 471 4.60 2.16 22.31
CA GLY A 471 3.16 2.00 22.41
C GLY A 471 2.72 1.22 23.66
N VAL A 472 3.49 0.22 24.10
CA VAL A 472 3.20 -0.54 25.33
C VAL A 472 3.94 0.00 26.56
N TYR A 473 4.84 0.98 26.42
CA TYR A 473 5.58 1.56 27.54
C TYR A 473 4.63 2.21 28.55
N GLY A 474 4.73 1.76 29.80
CA GLY A 474 3.86 2.17 30.91
C GLY A 474 2.46 1.54 30.89
N ALA A 475 2.15 0.68 29.91
CA ALA A 475 0.88 -0.03 29.85
C ALA A 475 0.95 -1.37 30.61
N GLN A 476 -0.16 -1.78 31.22
CA GLN A 476 -0.31 -3.06 31.88
C GLN A 476 -0.93 -4.08 30.91
N LYS A 477 -0.21 -5.18 30.65
CA LYS A 477 -0.76 -6.30 29.87
C LYS A 477 -1.89 -6.99 30.62
N LEU A 478 -2.99 -7.24 29.94
CA LEU A 478 -4.12 -8.00 30.47
C LEU A 478 -4.01 -9.48 30.10
N PRO A 479 -4.63 -10.40 30.86
CA PRO A 479 -4.56 -11.84 30.63
C PRO A 479 -5.55 -12.32 29.55
N PHE A 480 -5.81 -11.50 28.53
CA PHE A 480 -6.66 -11.85 27.39
C PHE A 480 -5.81 -11.95 26.13
N VAL A 481 -6.01 -13.02 25.36
CA VAL A 481 -5.31 -13.25 24.10
C VAL A 481 -6.32 -13.73 23.07
N PHE A 482 -6.51 -12.93 22.03
CA PHE A 482 -7.36 -13.31 20.91
C PHE A 482 -6.53 -14.08 19.91
N ARG A 483 -6.99 -15.28 19.54
CA ARG A 483 -6.29 -16.14 18.59
C ARG A 483 -7.02 -16.17 17.26
N PHE A 484 -6.24 -16.32 16.20
CA PHE A 484 -6.76 -16.28 14.85
C PHE A 484 -6.24 -17.45 14.04
N GLU A 485 -7.15 -18.11 13.34
CA GLU A 485 -6.77 -19.08 12.31
C GLU A 485 -6.08 -18.38 11.13
N SER A 486 -5.32 -19.15 10.36
CA SER A 486 -4.62 -18.61 9.19
C SER A 486 -5.63 -18.08 8.17
N GLY A 487 -5.47 -16.83 7.75
CA GLY A 487 -6.39 -16.18 6.79
C GLY A 487 -7.77 -15.82 7.34
N ASN A 488 -8.01 -16.01 8.65
CA ASN A 488 -9.27 -15.64 9.30
C ASN A 488 -9.07 -14.44 10.24
N LEU A 489 -10.04 -13.52 10.23
CA LEU A 489 -10.10 -12.34 11.11
C LEU A 489 -11.31 -12.39 12.06
N GLU A 490 -12.15 -13.42 11.96
CA GLU A 490 -13.26 -13.61 12.89
C GLU A 490 -12.77 -14.07 14.26
N LEU A 491 -13.41 -13.54 15.30
CA LEU A 491 -13.19 -13.96 16.66
C LEU A 491 -13.95 -15.26 16.94
N ASP A 492 -13.28 -16.21 17.56
CA ASP A 492 -13.93 -17.42 18.04
C ASP A 492 -14.88 -17.13 19.21
N GLU A 493 -15.66 -18.13 19.62
CA GLU A 493 -16.61 -17.98 20.73
C GLU A 493 -15.92 -17.55 22.04
N GLN A 494 -14.66 -17.96 22.23
CA GLN A 494 -13.87 -17.58 23.40
C GLN A 494 -13.51 -16.09 23.36
N GLY A 495 -13.09 -15.58 22.21
CA GLY A 495 -12.88 -14.16 21.96
C GLY A 495 -14.16 -13.35 22.20
N GLY A 496 -15.32 -13.84 21.77
CA GLY A 496 -16.61 -13.23 22.09
C GLY A 496 -16.86 -13.08 23.61
N ARG A 497 -16.54 -14.11 24.40
CA ARG A 497 -16.65 -14.07 25.87
C ARG A 497 -15.61 -13.15 26.52
N ASP A 498 -14.40 -13.10 25.97
CA ASP A 498 -13.30 -12.27 26.47
C ASP A 498 -13.59 -10.78 26.24
N LEU A 499 -14.17 -10.42 25.09
CA LEU A 499 -14.65 -9.07 24.82
C LEU A 499 -15.66 -8.59 25.86
N ALA A 500 -16.62 -9.43 26.25
CA ALA A 500 -17.60 -9.08 27.26
C ALA A 500 -16.95 -8.81 28.63
N ARG A 501 -15.93 -9.61 29.00
CA ARG A 501 -15.15 -9.41 30.23
C ARG A 501 -14.33 -8.13 30.21
N ILE A 502 -13.69 -7.82 29.08
CA ILE A 502 -12.93 -6.57 28.90
C ILE A 502 -13.86 -5.35 29.00
N VAL A 503 -15.04 -5.39 28.37
CA VAL A 503 -16.02 -4.30 28.46
C VAL A 503 -16.52 -4.10 29.88
N ALA A 504 -16.78 -5.17 30.62
CA ALA A 504 -17.14 -5.07 32.04
C ALA A 504 -16.01 -4.43 32.87
N MET A 505 -14.77 -4.87 32.65
CA MET A 505 -13.59 -4.37 33.34
C MET A 505 -13.32 -2.88 33.05
N MET A 506 -13.49 -2.44 31.80
CA MET A 506 -13.27 -1.04 31.40
C MET A 506 -14.37 -0.10 31.91
N LYS A 507 -15.52 -0.61 32.32
CA LYS A 507 -16.57 0.16 32.99
C LYS A 507 -16.31 0.38 34.48
N GLU A 508 -15.33 -0.30 35.07
CA GLU A 508 -14.98 -0.09 36.48
C GLU A 508 -14.36 1.32 36.67
N PRO A 509 -14.71 2.06 37.75
CA PRO A 509 -14.24 3.43 37.95
C PRO A 509 -12.72 3.59 37.92
N LYS A 510 -11.98 2.58 38.42
CA LYS A 510 -10.50 2.56 38.43
C LYS A 510 -9.85 2.51 37.03
N ASN A 511 -10.63 2.22 35.99
CA ASN A 511 -10.18 2.14 34.59
C ASN A 511 -10.75 3.27 33.73
N SER A 512 -11.47 4.23 34.33
CA SER A 512 -11.98 5.39 33.62
C SER A 512 -10.83 6.24 33.07
N GLY A 513 -10.91 6.60 31.78
CA GLY A 513 -9.88 7.41 31.10
C GLY A 513 -8.62 6.63 30.68
N LYS A 514 -8.55 5.31 30.92
CA LYS A 514 -7.43 4.49 30.45
C LYS A 514 -7.57 4.17 28.97
N THR A 515 -6.44 4.19 28.27
CA THR A 515 -6.36 3.83 26.85
C THR A 515 -6.18 2.33 26.70
N ILE A 516 -6.93 1.71 25.80
CA ILE A 516 -6.74 0.31 25.43
C ILE A 516 -5.71 0.25 24.31
N VAL A 517 -4.64 -0.53 24.49
CA VAL A 517 -3.65 -0.76 23.44
C VAL A 517 -3.76 -2.21 22.97
N LEU A 518 -4.05 -2.40 21.69
CA LEU A 518 -4.13 -3.70 21.03
C LEU A 518 -2.88 -3.92 20.20
N VAL A 519 -2.18 -5.03 20.45
CA VAL A 519 -0.97 -5.38 19.71
C VAL A 519 -1.23 -6.66 18.93
N GLY A 520 -1.20 -6.56 17.62
CA GLY A 520 -1.34 -7.70 16.73
C GLY A 520 -0.01 -8.38 16.43
N TYR A 521 -0.03 -9.72 16.36
CA TYR A 521 1.10 -10.58 16.03
C TYR A 521 0.73 -11.57 14.91
N SER A 522 1.73 -12.00 14.17
CA SER A 522 1.64 -13.05 13.16
C SER A 522 2.71 -14.12 13.40
N ASP A 523 2.59 -15.22 12.66
CA ASP A 523 3.74 -16.11 12.47
C ASP A 523 4.69 -15.52 11.42
N SER A 524 5.77 -16.24 11.12
CA SER A 524 6.78 -15.84 10.14
C SER A 524 6.59 -16.49 8.77
N VAL A 525 5.38 -16.95 8.43
CA VAL A 525 5.10 -17.60 7.15
C VAL A 525 4.62 -16.57 6.14
N GLY A 526 5.48 -16.24 5.19
CA GLY A 526 5.22 -15.23 4.16
C GLY A 526 6.14 -14.02 4.31
N ALA A 527 5.93 -13.02 3.46
CA ALA A 527 6.74 -11.80 3.48
C ALA A 527 6.50 -11.00 4.77
N TYR A 528 7.56 -10.39 5.31
CA TYR A 528 7.50 -9.62 6.55
C TYR A 528 6.46 -8.49 6.51
N ALA A 529 6.35 -7.76 5.40
CA ALA A 529 5.34 -6.70 5.23
C ALA A 529 3.91 -7.26 5.29
N SER A 530 3.68 -8.43 4.68
CA SER A 530 2.41 -9.15 4.75
C SER A 530 2.10 -9.62 6.17
N ASN A 531 3.10 -10.13 6.88
CA ASN A 531 3.01 -10.55 8.28
C ASN A 531 2.64 -9.36 9.18
N LEU A 532 3.28 -8.21 8.99
CA LEU A 532 2.98 -6.97 9.68
C LEU A 532 1.54 -6.49 9.40
N ALA A 533 1.11 -6.48 8.14
CA ALA A 533 -0.24 -6.09 7.75
C ALA A 533 -1.32 -7.03 8.32
N VAL A 534 -1.09 -8.34 8.29
CA VAL A 534 -2.01 -9.33 8.87
C VAL A 534 -2.10 -9.17 10.39
N SER A 535 -0.98 -8.89 11.05
CA SER A 535 -0.96 -8.63 12.49
C SER A 535 -1.81 -7.40 12.84
N ARG A 536 -1.69 -6.30 12.08
CA ARG A 536 -2.50 -5.09 12.22
C ARG A 536 -3.99 -5.39 12.09
N LYS A 537 -4.39 -6.08 11.01
CA LYS A 537 -5.80 -6.41 10.72
C LYS A 537 -6.49 -7.20 11.84
N ARG A 538 -5.76 -8.10 12.50
CA ARG A 538 -6.29 -8.84 13.66
C ARG A 538 -6.56 -7.92 14.83
N ALA A 539 -5.63 -7.01 15.12
CA ALA A 539 -5.80 -6.04 16.20
C ALA A 539 -6.94 -5.06 15.90
N GLU A 540 -7.10 -4.65 14.65
CA GLU A 540 -8.24 -3.84 14.18
C GLU A 540 -9.57 -4.59 14.32
N ALA A 541 -9.63 -5.88 14.03
CA ALA A 541 -10.83 -6.70 14.22
C ALA A 541 -11.27 -6.75 15.70
N VAL A 542 -10.30 -6.85 16.63
CA VAL A 542 -10.58 -6.75 18.07
C VAL A 542 -11.02 -5.33 18.44
N ALA A 543 -10.37 -4.30 17.88
CA ALA A 543 -10.72 -2.90 18.12
C ALA A 543 -12.15 -2.60 17.69
N GLU A 544 -12.55 -3.04 16.50
CA GLU A 544 -13.90 -2.87 15.96
C GLU A 544 -14.93 -3.59 16.85
N ALA A 545 -14.62 -4.81 17.29
CA ALA A 545 -15.50 -5.56 18.17
C ALA A 545 -15.69 -4.90 19.55
N LEU A 546 -14.65 -4.25 20.09
CA LEU A 546 -14.74 -3.44 21.31
C LEU A 546 -15.50 -2.13 21.05
N GLY A 547 -15.28 -1.49 19.91
CA GLY A 547 -15.96 -0.26 19.49
C GLY A 547 -17.47 -0.44 19.32
N LYS A 548 -17.92 -1.57 18.73
CA LYS A 548 -19.34 -1.96 18.67
C LYS A 548 -19.99 -2.08 20.06
N ARG A 549 -19.18 -2.25 21.11
CA ARG A 549 -19.61 -2.32 22.52
C ARG A 549 -19.38 -1.00 23.28
N ARG A 550 -19.16 0.10 22.55
CA ARG A 550 -19.00 1.48 23.03
C ARG A 550 -17.76 1.73 23.89
N LEU A 551 -16.70 0.92 23.73
CA LEU A 551 -15.39 1.35 24.23
C LEU A 551 -14.75 2.28 23.20
N GLN A 552 -14.19 3.37 23.70
CA GLN A 552 -13.47 4.38 22.94
C GLN A 552 -12.00 4.40 23.42
N ASP A 553 -11.15 5.22 22.80
CA ASP A 553 -9.73 5.34 23.17
C ASP A 553 -8.93 4.03 23.03
N ILE A 554 -9.00 3.46 21.82
CA ILE A 554 -8.28 2.24 21.43
C ILE A 554 -7.14 2.58 20.47
N VAL A 555 -5.93 2.22 20.84
CA VAL A 555 -4.72 2.31 20.01
C VAL A 555 -4.42 0.94 19.43
N VAL A 556 -4.18 0.88 18.12
CA VAL A 556 -3.84 -0.37 17.43
C VAL A 556 -2.39 -0.34 16.96
N LEU A 557 -1.62 -1.33 17.41
CA LEU A 557 -0.23 -1.57 17.05
C LEU A 557 -0.11 -2.90 16.32
N ALA A 558 0.92 -3.00 15.48
CA ALA A 558 1.23 -4.18 14.69
C ALA A 558 2.69 -4.55 14.92
N ALA A 559 2.94 -5.75 15.44
CA ALA A 559 4.29 -6.26 15.66
C ALA A 559 4.71 -7.23 14.55
N GLY A 560 3.79 -7.71 13.71
CA GLY A 560 4.11 -8.70 12.69
C GLY A 560 4.64 -9.98 13.31
N GLU A 561 5.75 -10.49 12.78
CA GLU A 561 6.45 -11.66 13.30
C GLU A 561 7.36 -11.35 14.50
N GLU A 562 7.50 -10.07 14.88
CA GLU A 562 8.29 -9.65 16.02
C GLU A 562 7.59 -10.05 17.33
N GLY A 563 8.33 -10.57 18.31
CA GLY A 563 7.74 -11.01 19.59
C GLY A 563 6.98 -12.35 19.50
N ALA A 564 7.49 -13.29 18.71
CA ALA A 564 7.08 -14.68 18.71
C ALA A 564 7.18 -15.29 20.13
N VAL A 565 6.13 -15.98 20.56
CA VAL A 565 6.02 -16.63 21.88
C VAL A 565 6.28 -18.13 21.82
N ASP A 566 6.37 -18.69 20.62
CA ASP A 566 6.72 -20.08 20.36
C ASP A 566 7.42 -20.20 18.99
N ARG A 567 7.91 -21.39 18.64
CA ARG A 567 8.65 -21.62 17.40
C ARG A 567 7.74 -21.52 16.17
N ASN A 568 8.19 -20.84 15.13
CA ASN A 568 7.46 -20.71 13.87
C ASN A 568 7.64 -21.90 12.91
N ASP A 569 8.58 -22.81 13.18
CA ASP A 569 8.82 -23.99 12.34
C ASP A 569 7.74 -25.07 12.49
N ILE A 570 7.04 -25.11 13.62
CA ILE A 570 5.94 -26.04 13.88
C ILE A 570 4.57 -25.35 13.90
N ARG A 571 3.54 -26.05 13.41
CA ARG A 571 2.18 -25.52 13.28
C ARG A 571 1.60 -25.02 14.61
N ALA A 572 1.77 -25.80 15.68
CA ALA A 572 1.26 -25.46 17.01
C ALA A 572 1.92 -24.17 17.57
N GLY A 573 3.19 -23.93 17.24
CA GLY A 573 3.88 -22.70 17.65
C GLY A 573 3.44 -21.49 16.83
N ARG A 574 3.24 -21.66 15.51
CA ARG A 574 2.65 -20.61 14.65
C ARG A 574 1.25 -20.20 15.10
N GLU A 575 0.42 -21.15 15.50
CA GLU A 575 -0.92 -20.89 16.07
C GLU A 575 -0.86 -20.00 17.32
N LYS A 576 0.15 -20.17 18.16
CA LYS A 576 0.36 -19.29 19.33
C LYS A 576 0.89 -17.91 18.94
N ASN A 577 1.65 -17.80 17.85
CA ASN A 577 2.20 -16.53 17.37
C ASN A 577 1.14 -15.67 16.66
N ARG A 578 0.12 -16.28 16.04
CA ARG A 578 -1.04 -15.59 15.47
C ARG A 578 -2.03 -15.14 16.54
N ARG A 579 -1.73 -14.01 17.19
CA ARG A 579 -2.51 -13.52 18.32
C ARG A 579 -2.67 -12.00 18.34
N VAL A 580 -3.65 -11.53 19.10
CA VAL A 580 -3.73 -10.13 19.55
C VAL A 580 -3.66 -10.11 21.06
N GLU A 581 -2.78 -9.27 21.57
CA GLU A 581 -2.66 -8.99 22.98
C GLU A 581 -3.30 -7.65 23.30
N ILE A 582 -3.80 -7.51 24.52
CA ILE A 582 -4.44 -6.29 24.99
C ILE A 582 -3.76 -5.77 26.25
N TRP A 583 -3.55 -4.47 26.25
CA TRP A 583 -2.90 -3.70 27.29
C TRP A 583 -3.78 -2.52 27.67
N ILE A 584 -3.62 -2.01 28.89
CA ILE A 584 -4.28 -0.79 29.35
C ILE A 584 -3.23 0.21 29.84
N LYS A 585 -3.35 1.45 29.40
CA LYS A 585 -2.44 2.54 29.76
C LYS A 585 -3.18 3.60 30.57
#